data_AF-A0A392R782-F1
#
_entry.id   AF-A0A392R782-F1
#
_cell.length_a   1.000
_cell.length_b   1.000
_cell.length_c   1.000
_cell.angle_alpha   90.00
_cell.angle_beta   90.00
_cell.angle_gamma   90.00
#
_symmetry.space_group_name_H-M   'P 1'
#
loop_
_entity.id
_entity.type
_entity.pdbx_description
1 polymer ?
#
loop_
_entity_poly.entity_id
_entity_poly.type
_entity_poly.pdbx_seq_one_letter_code
_entity_poly.pdbx_strand_id
1 'polypeptide(L)'
;VTLPVTIGNVNVRKALIDLGSSINLIPVSVIKRIGGLEITRTRMTFQLADKSITRPSGMAEDVLVKVDKFMFPIDFVVMYIEEDDDVPLILRRPFMKTDV
;
A
#
# COMPACT_ATOMS: atom_id res chain seq x y z
N VAL A 1 -4.24 -0.71 -13.92
CA VAL A 1 -2.94 -1.13 -14.49
C VAL A 1 -2.12 -1.76 -13.39
N THR A 2 -1.40 -2.85 -13.63
CA THR A 2 -0.49 -3.44 -12.63
C THR A 2 0.96 -3.20 -13.00
N LEU A 3 1.80 -2.82 -12.03
CA LEU A 3 3.24 -2.73 -12.20
C LEU A 3 3.98 -3.62 -11.18
N PRO A 4 5.13 -4.20 -11.53
CA PRO A 4 6.01 -4.83 -10.55
C PRO A 4 6.60 -3.75 -9.63
N VAL A 5 6.58 -3.98 -8.33
CA VAL A 5 7.17 -3.07 -7.35
C VAL A 5 8.00 -3.83 -6.32
N THR A 6 9.02 -3.17 -5.78
CA THR A 6 9.77 -3.68 -4.63
C THR A 6 9.57 -2.74 -3.47
N ILE A 7 9.23 -3.26 -2.30
CA ILE A 7 9.03 -2.46 -1.08
C ILE A 7 10.08 -2.89 -0.08
N GLY A 8 10.97 -1.97 0.32
CA GLY A 8 12.16 -2.34 1.08
C GLY A 8 12.99 -3.41 0.34
N ASN A 9 13.14 -4.58 0.95
CA ASN A 9 13.81 -5.76 0.39
C ASN A 9 12.82 -6.84 -0.14
N VAL A 10 11.52 -6.58 -0.10
CA VAL A 10 10.47 -7.54 -0.51
C VAL A 10 10.01 -7.23 -1.92
N ASN A 11 10.17 -8.20 -2.83
CA ASN A 11 9.58 -8.12 -4.16
C ASN A 11 8.06 -8.41 -4.06
N VAL A 12 7.26 -7.38 -4.35
CA VAL A 12 5.80 -7.48 -4.40
C VAL A 12 5.45 -7.60 -5.88
N ARG A 13 5.17 -8.83 -6.31
CA ARG A 13 5.03 -9.23 -7.73
C ARG A 13 4.20 -8.25 -8.57
N LYS A 14 3.10 -7.74 -8.01
CA LYS A 14 2.19 -6.79 -8.66
C LYS A 14 1.65 -5.77 -7.66
N ALA A 15 1.60 -4.51 -8.08
CA ALA A 15 0.82 -3.45 -7.46
C ALA A 15 -0.18 -2.89 -8.46
N LEU A 16 -1.42 -2.69 -8.04
CA LEU A 16 -2.52 -2.09 -8.79
C LEU A 16 -2.42 -0.59 -8.62
N ILE A 17 -2.28 0.10 -9.74
CA ILE A 17 -2.41 1.54 -9.80
C ILE A 17 -3.88 1.85 -9.98
N ASP A 18 -4.48 2.36 -8.90
CA ASP A 18 -5.84 2.89 -8.88
C ASP A 18 -5.80 4.41 -8.70
N LEU A 19 -6.00 5.12 -9.81
CA LEU A 19 -6.00 6.59 -9.82
C LEU A 19 -7.28 7.18 -9.20
N GLY A 20 -8.31 6.35 -8.97
CA GLY A 20 -9.54 6.73 -8.27
C GLY A 20 -9.44 6.60 -6.75
N SER A 21 -8.44 5.86 -6.24
CA SER A 21 -8.21 5.71 -4.81
C SER A 21 -7.56 6.96 -4.19
N SER A 22 -8.05 7.35 -3.03
CA SER A 22 -7.49 8.43 -2.21
C SER A 22 -6.40 7.96 -1.25
N ILE A 23 -6.20 6.65 -1.10
CA ILE A 23 -5.26 6.02 -0.15
C ILE A 23 -4.40 4.93 -0.80
N ASN A 24 -3.21 4.66 -0.23
CA ASN A 24 -2.45 3.45 -0.56
C ASN A 24 -2.75 2.38 0.49
N LEU A 25 -2.91 1.13 0.06
CA LEU A 25 -3.18 0.00 0.94
C LEU A 25 -2.04 -1.02 0.87
N ILE A 26 -1.64 -1.54 2.02
CA ILE A 26 -0.66 -2.63 2.13
C ILE A 26 -1.17 -3.74 3.06
N PRO A 27 -1.03 -5.03 2.68
CA PRO A 27 -1.35 -6.12 3.57
C PRO A 27 -0.39 -6.18 4.76
N VAL A 28 -0.92 -6.55 5.94
CA VAL A 28 -0.13 -6.79 7.17
C VAL A 28 1.00 -7.78 6.93
N SER A 29 0.78 -8.83 6.14
CA SER A 29 1.78 -9.86 5.85
C SER A 29 2.96 -9.32 5.05
N VAL A 30 2.75 -8.36 4.12
CA VAL A 30 3.85 -7.68 3.43
C VAL A 30 4.69 -6.88 4.42
N ILE A 31 4.06 -6.11 5.31
CA ILE A 31 4.76 -5.34 6.36
C ILE A 31 5.59 -6.26 7.26
N LYS A 32 5.02 -7.40 7.68
CA LYS A 32 5.74 -8.40 8.48
C LYS A 32 6.97 -8.96 7.77
N ARG A 33 6.92 -9.15 6.45
CA ARG A 33 8.08 -9.62 5.66
C ARG A 33 9.16 -8.55 5.50
N ILE A 34 8.77 -7.28 5.33
CA ILE A 34 9.74 -6.18 5.25
C ILE A 34 10.50 -6.07 6.57
N GLY A 35 9.77 -6.13 7.69
CA GLY A 35 10.34 -6.00 9.03
C GLY A 35 10.88 -4.59 9.32
N GLY A 36 10.98 -4.24 10.59
CA GLY A 36 11.58 -2.96 11.01
C GLY A 36 10.79 -1.69 10.66
N LEU A 37 9.62 -1.80 10.03
CA LEU A 37 8.71 -0.67 9.82
C LEU A 37 7.88 -0.41 11.07
N GLU A 38 7.83 0.86 11.48
CA GLU A 38 6.92 1.30 12.53
C GLU A 38 5.49 1.37 11.97
N ILE A 39 4.54 0.85 12.74
CA ILE A 39 3.11 0.94 12.42
C ILE A 39 2.45 1.85 13.46
N THR A 40 2.09 3.05 13.02
CA THR A 40 1.43 4.04 13.87
C THR A 40 -0.07 3.72 13.97
N ARG A 41 -0.62 3.78 15.19
CA ARG A 41 -2.07 3.59 15.39
C ARG A 41 -2.85 4.70 14.69
N THR A 42 -3.92 4.32 14.00
CA THR A 42 -4.84 5.26 13.38
C THR A 42 -6.27 5.05 13.89
N ARG A 43 -7.06 6.14 13.89
CA ARG A 43 -8.50 6.11 14.21
C ARG A 43 -9.38 5.92 12.98
N MET A 44 -8.79 5.80 11.79
CA MET A 44 -9.50 5.60 10.53
C MET A 44 -10.37 4.34 10.53
N THR A 45 -11.40 4.37 9.69
CA THR A 45 -12.30 3.25 9.40
C THR A 45 -12.66 3.28 7.93
N PHE A 46 -12.82 2.13 7.29
CA PHE A 46 -13.24 2.01 5.89
C PHE A 46 -14.60 1.35 5.80
N GLN A 47 -15.45 1.87 4.92
CA GLN A 47 -16.63 1.15 4.46
C GLN A 47 -16.26 0.44 3.15
N LEU A 48 -16.43 -0.88 3.13
CA LEU A 48 -16.20 -1.70 1.95
C LEU A 48 -17.42 -1.67 1.01
N ALA A 49 -17.27 -2.23 -0.19
CA ALA A 49 -18.34 -2.27 -1.19
C ALA A 49 -19.58 -3.05 -0.72
N ASP A 50 -19.40 -4.02 0.17
CA ASP A 50 -20.48 -4.76 0.85
C ASP A 50 -21.11 -3.99 2.01
N LYS A 51 -20.72 -2.71 2.20
CA LYS A 51 -21.12 -1.79 3.26
C LYS A 51 -20.61 -2.17 4.66
N SER A 52 -19.82 -3.23 4.80
CA SER A 52 -19.17 -3.57 6.06
C SER A 52 -18.14 -2.50 6.45
N ILE A 53 -17.95 -2.31 7.76
CA ILE A 53 -16.98 -1.36 8.29
C ILE A 53 -15.77 -2.14 8.80
N THR A 54 -14.59 -1.82 8.30
CA THR A 54 -13.32 -2.40 8.75
C THR A 54 -12.39 -1.34 9.35
N ARG A 55 -11.51 -1.78 10.25
CA ARG A 55 -10.48 -0.94 10.88
C ARG A 55 -9.11 -1.40 10.40
N PRO A 56 -8.26 -0.48 9.90
CA PRO A 56 -6.88 -0.83 9.57
C PRO A 56 -6.09 -1.17 10.83
N SER A 57 -5.00 -1.92 10.66
CA SER A 57 -4.04 -2.20 11.73
C SER A 57 -3.27 -0.94 12.14
N GLY A 58 -3.06 -0.01 11.21
CA GLY A 58 -2.34 1.23 11.43
C GLY A 58 -1.91 1.89 10.12
N MET A 59 -0.93 2.78 10.22
CA MET A 59 -0.26 3.41 9.09
C MET A 59 1.24 3.09 9.13
N ALA A 60 1.82 2.82 7.97
CA ALA A 60 3.26 2.76 7.78
C ALA A 60 3.64 3.97 6.93
N GLU A 61 4.42 4.88 7.49
CA GLU A 61 4.81 6.16 6.88
C GLU A 61 6.19 6.03 6.22
N ASP A 62 6.43 6.84 5.18
CA ASP A 62 7.72 6.94 4.47
C ASP A 62 8.30 5.60 3.97
N VAL A 63 7.43 4.65 3.63
CA VAL A 63 7.87 3.33 3.14
C VAL A 63 8.46 3.48 1.74
N LEU A 64 9.73 3.10 1.57
CA LEU A 64 10.41 3.18 0.27
C LEU A 64 9.88 2.12 -0.70
N VAL A 65 9.28 2.59 -1.79
CA VAL A 65 8.78 1.78 -2.90
C VAL A 65 9.61 2.05 -4.13
N LYS A 66 10.17 0.99 -4.70
CA LYS A 66 10.90 0.99 -5.95
C LYS A 66 9.98 0.57 -7.10
N VAL A 67 9.89 1.44 -8.11
CA VAL A 67 9.21 1.18 -9.38
C VAL A 67 10.24 1.36 -10.49
N ASP A 68 10.53 0.28 -11.21
CA ASP A 68 11.66 0.21 -12.15
C ASP A 68 12.99 0.67 -11.49
N LYS A 69 13.52 1.85 -11.87
CA LYS A 69 14.78 2.40 -11.35
C LYS A 69 14.57 3.48 -10.29
N PHE A 70 13.33 3.90 -10.05
CA PHE A 70 13.02 5.04 -9.19
C PHE A 70 12.51 4.57 -7.84
N MET A 71 12.81 5.34 -6.79
CA MET A 71 12.37 5.08 -5.42
C MET A 71 11.56 6.26 -4.90
N PHE A 72 10.45 5.96 -4.24
CA PHE A 72 9.53 6.95 -3.72
C PHE A 72 9.16 6.59 -2.27
N PRO A 73 9.16 7.54 -1.32
CA PRO A 73 8.54 7.34 -0.02
C PRO A 73 7.02 7.35 -0.19
N ILE A 74 6.34 6.39 0.43
CA ILE A 74 4.89 6.24 0.33
C ILE A 74 4.30 5.88 1.69
N ASP A 75 3.26 6.62 2.09
CA ASP A 75 2.44 6.27 3.24
C ASP A 75 1.38 5.25 2.85
N PHE A 76 1.35 4.16 3.62
CA PHE A 76 0.39 3.08 3.48
C PHE A 76 -0.52 2.97 4.68
N VAL A 77 -1.78 2.69 4.40
CA VAL A 77 -2.69 2.14 5.39
C VAL A 77 -2.51 0.63 5.42
N VAL A 78 -2.20 0.10 6.59
CA VAL A 78 -1.95 -1.32 6.81
C VAL A 78 -3.29 -2.01 7.10
N MET A 79 -3.67 -3.01 6.29
CA MET A 79 -4.94 -3.74 6.43
C MET A 79 -4.75 -5.25 6.46
N TYR A 80 -5.67 -5.95 7.14
CA TYR A 80 -5.78 -7.41 7.09
C TYR A 80 -6.51 -7.81 5.80
N ILE A 81 -5.75 -7.91 4.71
CA ILE A 81 -6.21 -8.36 3.39
C ILE A 81 -5.40 -9.61 3.05
N GLU A 82 -6.03 -10.58 2.40
CA GLU A 82 -5.32 -11.74 1.87
C GLU A 82 -4.34 -11.31 0.77
N GLU A 83 -3.14 -11.88 0.80
CA GLU A 83 -2.22 -11.79 -0.32
C GLU A 83 -2.60 -12.86 -1.34
N ASP A 84 -3.11 -12.43 -2.48
CA ASP A 84 -3.34 -13.27 -3.65
C ASP A 84 -2.50 -12.72 -4.80
N ASP A 85 -2.10 -13.58 -5.74
CA ASP A 85 -1.43 -13.19 -6.99
C ASP A 85 -2.29 -12.23 -7.85
N ASP A 86 -3.59 -12.16 -7.53
CA ASP A 86 -4.59 -11.27 -8.12
C ASP A 86 -5.00 -10.09 -7.23
N VAL A 87 -4.62 -10.03 -5.94
CA VAL A 87 -4.94 -8.93 -5.02
C VAL A 87 -3.69 -8.05 -4.86
N PRO A 88 -3.53 -7.04 -5.73
CA PRO A 88 -2.28 -6.31 -5.81
C PRO A 88 -2.28 -5.22 -4.75
N LEU A 89 -1.10 -4.84 -4.27
CA LEU A 89 -0.92 -3.61 -3.48
C LEU A 89 -1.61 -2.43 -4.18
N ILE A 90 -2.48 -1.69 -3.51
CA ILE A 90 -3.18 -0.55 -4.14
C ILE A 90 -2.34 0.71 -3.95
N LEU A 91 -1.91 1.30 -5.07
CA LEU A 91 -1.19 2.57 -5.13
C LEU A 91 -2.07 3.66 -5.76
N ARG A 92 -2.09 4.84 -5.13
CA ARG A 92 -2.88 6.02 -5.55
C ARG A 92 -2.09 6.98 -6.46
N ARG A 93 -2.83 7.98 -6.96
CA ARG A 93 -2.40 9.07 -7.85
C ARG A 93 -1.31 10.04 -7.37
N PRO A 94 -0.97 10.25 -6.07
CA PRO A 94 0.17 11.10 -5.69
C PRO A 94 1.49 10.67 -6.32
N PHE A 95 1.57 9.41 -6.75
CA PHE A 95 2.68 8.88 -7.52
C PHE A 95 2.86 9.52 -8.92
N MET A 96 1.82 10.12 -9.51
CA MET A 96 1.82 10.61 -10.89
C MET A 96 1.66 12.12 -11.05
N LYS A 97 1.44 12.87 -9.96
CA LYS A 97 1.37 14.32 -10.04
C LYS A 97 2.73 14.91 -9.69
N THR A 98 3.62 14.97 -10.69
CA THR A 98 4.64 16.02 -10.70
C THR A 98 3.88 17.33 -10.90
N ASP A 99 3.84 18.18 -9.88
CA ASP A 99 3.62 19.60 -10.17
C ASP A 99 4.81 20.03 -11.04
N VAL A 100 4.50 20.50 -12.25
CA VAL A 100 5.42 21.19 -13.16
C VAL A 100 5.28 22.68 -12.90
#